data_AF-A0A9Q3M8C8-F1
#
_entry.id   AF-A0A9Q3M8C8-F1
#
_cell.length_a   1.000
_cell.length_b   1.000
_cell.length_c   1.000
_cell.angle_alpha   90.00
_cell.angle_beta   90.00
_cell.angle_gamma   90.00
#
_symmetry.space_group_name_H-M   'P 1'
#
loop_
_entity.id
_entity.type
_entity.pdbx_description
1 polymer ?
#
loop_
_entity_poly.entity_id
_entity_poly.type
_entity_poly.pdbx_seq_one_letter_code
_entity_poly.pdbx_strand_id
1 'polypeptide(L)'
;MRLFHFSDNPDIAAFEPRPIRIPSNRPAGQEWLNGPLVWAIDGDHDFMYLFPRDCPRVLIWATPETPAAERRRWLGDCRAAAYVERHWLERLSVETIHRYELPAGDFEDLDDAGMWVARRRVVPIARTAISRFDREFAPRGVDLRVVDSLRPLKNLWDTGLHVSGIRLRNASDWVQDR
;
A
#
# COMPACT_ATOMS: atom_id res chain seq x y z
N MET A 1 -9.39 -10.70 -12.46
CA MET A 1 -8.59 -9.92 -11.48
C MET A 1 -7.67 -8.97 -12.23
N ARG A 2 -7.37 -7.81 -11.66
CA ARG A 2 -6.47 -6.81 -12.26
C ARG A 2 -5.33 -6.54 -11.29
N LEU A 3 -4.10 -6.43 -11.81
CA LEU A 3 -2.90 -6.18 -11.03
C LEU A 3 -2.30 -4.83 -11.40
N PHE A 4 -1.79 -4.13 -10.40
CA PHE A 4 -1.30 -2.77 -10.55
C PHE A 4 0.10 -2.59 -9.96
N HIS A 5 0.84 -1.65 -10.54
CA HIS A 5 2.05 -1.09 -9.96
C HIS A 5 1.96 0.43 -9.96
N PHE A 6 2.42 1.06 -8.89
CA PHE A 6 2.39 2.51 -8.74
C PHE A 6 3.81 3.08 -8.73
N SER A 7 4.04 4.14 -9.51
CA SER A 7 5.36 4.77 -9.63
C SER A 7 5.26 6.26 -9.89
N ASP A 8 6.25 7.02 -9.41
CA ASP A 8 6.43 8.43 -9.78
C ASP A 8 7.02 8.57 -11.20
N ASN A 9 7.54 7.47 -11.79
CA ASN A 9 8.08 7.48 -13.15
C ASN A 9 6.96 7.23 -14.19
N PRO A 10 6.67 8.18 -15.11
CA PRO A 10 5.67 8.02 -16.18
C PRO A 10 6.08 7.08 -17.32
N ASP A 11 7.36 6.77 -17.47
CA ASP A 11 7.91 6.21 -18.70
C ASP A 11 8.51 4.81 -18.49
N ILE A 12 7.84 3.98 -17.68
CA ILE A 12 8.23 2.58 -17.50
C ILE A 12 7.66 1.75 -18.64
N ALA A 13 8.48 1.47 -19.64
CA ALA A 13 8.11 0.58 -20.76
C ALA A 13 8.12 -0.91 -20.38
N ALA A 14 8.91 -1.29 -19.37
CA ALA A 14 8.93 -2.64 -18.82
C ALA A 14 9.47 -2.64 -17.37
N PHE A 15 8.93 -3.54 -16.56
CA PHE A 15 9.39 -3.80 -15.21
C PHE A 15 10.36 -4.97 -15.22
N GLU A 16 11.62 -4.70 -14.89
CA GLU A 16 12.61 -5.74 -14.65
C GLU A 16 12.55 -6.19 -13.17
N PRO A 17 12.69 -7.50 -12.89
CA PRO A 17 12.80 -7.99 -11.52
C PRO A 17 13.96 -7.31 -10.79
N ARG A 18 13.68 -6.71 -9.63
CA ARG A 18 14.68 -5.98 -8.82
C ARG A 18 14.61 -6.41 -7.36
N PRO A 19 15.76 -6.58 -6.69
CA PRO A 19 15.75 -6.85 -5.26
C PRO A 19 15.20 -5.65 -4.51
N ILE A 20 14.59 -5.89 -3.36
CA ILE A 20 14.17 -4.77 -2.51
C ILE A 20 15.42 -4.07 -1.95
N ARG A 21 15.43 -2.73 -1.96
CA ARG A 21 16.60 -1.94 -1.56
C ARG A 21 16.99 -2.12 -0.09
N ILE A 22 16.00 -2.33 0.76
CA ILE A 22 16.19 -2.58 2.18
C ILE A 22 15.47 -3.90 2.46
N PRO A 23 16.22 -4.98 2.74
CA PRO A 23 15.64 -6.27 3.09
C PRO A 23 14.68 -6.14 4.27
N SER A 24 13.52 -6.77 4.16
CA SER A 24 12.60 -6.95 5.28
C SER A 24 12.95 -8.25 5.99
N ASN A 25 12.75 -8.30 7.30
CA ASN A 25 12.73 -9.58 8.00
C ASN A 25 11.54 -10.39 7.45
N ARG A 26 11.80 -11.58 6.91
CA ARG A 26 10.78 -12.45 6.32
C ARG A 26 10.65 -13.71 7.15
N PRO A 27 9.46 -14.32 7.22
CA PRO A 27 9.31 -15.66 7.80
C PRO A 27 10.26 -16.66 7.13
N ALA A 28 10.64 -17.68 7.87
CA ALA A 28 11.51 -18.74 7.36
C ALA A 28 10.90 -19.37 6.09
N GLY A 29 11.70 -19.48 5.03
CA GLY A 29 11.27 -19.99 3.72
C GLY A 29 10.69 -18.93 2.77
N GLN A 30 10.57 -17.67 3.21
CA GLN A 30 10.13 -16.54 2.38
C GLN A 30 11.24 -15.51 2.13
N GLU A 31 12.50 -15.84 2.42
CA GLU A 31 13.65 -14.95 2.23
C GLU A 31 13.83 -14.55 0.76
N TRP A 32 13.38 -15.41 -0.17
CA TRP A 32 13.39 -15.15 -1.60
C TRP A 32 12.55 -13.92 -1.99
N LEU A 33 11.60 -13.48 -1.15
CA LEU A 33 10.85 -12.23 -1.34
C LEU A 33 11.74 -10.98 -1.25
N ASN A 34 12.94 -11.09 -0.71
CA ASN A 34 13.92 -10.00 -0.75
C ASN A 34 14.73 -9.99 -2.07
N GLY A 35 14.63 -11.06 -2.86
CA GLY A 35 15.31 -11.23 -4.15
C GLY A 35 14.68 -10.44 -5.31
N PRO A 36 15.22 -10.61 -6.53
CA PRO A 36 14.75 -9.87 -7.71
C PRO A 36 13.35 -10.29 -8.13
N LEU A 37 12.39 -9.37 -7.95
CA LEU A 37 10.98 -9.57 -8.27
C LEU A 37 10.37 -8.31 -8.88
N VAL A 38 9.33 -8.48 -9.69
CA VAL A 38 8.38 -7.43 -10.04
C VAL A 38 7.20 -7.54 -9.08
N TRP A 39 6.94 -6.49 -8.31
CA TRP A 39 5.85 -6.44 -7.35
C TRP A 39 4.61 -5.80 -7.97
N ALA A 40 3.44 -6.36 -7.64
CA ALA A 40 2.14 -5.81 -7.98
C ALA A 40 1.18 -5.90 -6.80
N ILE A 41 0.11 -5.10 -6.86
CA ILE A 41 -1.00 -5.09 -5.92
C ILE A 41 -2.29 -5.37 -6.68
N ASP A 42 -3.22 -6.14 -6.10
CA ASP A 42 -4.52 -6.32 -6.70
C ASP A 42 -5.38 -5.04 -6.68
N GLY A 43 -6.52 -5.09 -7.36
CA GLY A 43 -7.46 -3.96 -7.43
C GLY A 43 -8.23 -3.67 -6.14
N ASP A 44 -8.35 -4.64 -5.23
CA ASP A 44 -9.02 -4.43 -3.95
C ASP A 44 -8.11 -3.74 -2.93
N HIS A 45 -6.79 -3.87 -3.08
CA HIS A 45 -5.78 -3.31 -2.20
C HIS A 45 -5.00 -2.15 -2.83
N ASP A 46 -5.36 -1.72 -4.05
CA ASP A 46 -4.68 -0.65 -4.79
C ASP A 46 -4.56 0.68 -3.99
N PHE A 47 -5.51 0.91 -3.08
CA PHE A 47 -5.54 2.05 -2.18
C PHE A 47 -4.30 2.18 -1.30
N MET A 48 -3.57 1.10 -1.03
CA MET A 48 -2.30 1.11 -0.26
C MET A 48 -1.18 1.91 -0.94
N TYR A 49 -1.30 2.15 -2.24
CA TYR A 49 -0.29 2.78 -3.07
C TYR A 49 -0.76 4.05 -3.78
N LEU A 50 -1.94 4.58 -3.44
CA LEU A 50 -2.44 5.89 -3.89
C LEU A 50 -1.80 7.06 -3.13
N PHE A 51 -0.47 7.05 -3.04
CA PHE A 51 0.31 8.05 -2.32
C PHE A 51 1.65 8.27 -3.03
N PRO A 52 2.28 9.44 -2.86
CA PRO A 52 3.69 9.61 -3.16
C PRO A 52 4.52 8.49 -2.53
N ARG A 53 5.54 8.04 -3.27
CA ARG A 53 6.33 6.84 -2.91
C ARG A 53 6.86 6.83 -1.47
N ASP A 54 7.26 7.99 -0.98
CA ASP A 54 7.88 8.15 0.34
C ASP A 54 6.91 8.61 1.44
N CYS A 55 5.62 8.77 1.12
CA CYS A 55 4.60 9.11 2.11
C CYS A 55 4.46 7.96 3.13
N PRO A 56 4.79 8.20 4.42
CA PRO A 56 4.53 7.26 5.49
C PRO A 56 3.03 7.15 5.70
N ARG A 57 2.55 5.94 5.98
CA ARG A 57 1.11 5.68 6.10
C ARG A 57 0.82 4.42 6.89
N VAL A 58 -0.26 4.47 7.65
CA VAL A 58 -0.86 3.30 8.31
C VAL A 58 -2.21 3.05 7.67
N LEU A 59 -2.46 1.83 7.23
CA LEU A 59 -3.71 1.43 6.61
C LEU A 59 -4.37 0.35 7.45
N ILE A 60 -5.69 0.39 7.58
CA ILE A 60 -6.47 -0.61 8.31
C ILE A 60 -7.68 -1.07 7.53
N TRP A 61 -8.04 -2.33 7.69
CA TRP A 61 -9.30 -2.91 7.23
C TRP A 61 -9.68 -4.12 8.09
N ALA A 62 -10.94 -4.52 8.02
CA ALA A 62 -11.43 -5.70 8.74
C ALA A 62 -11.06 -6.98 7.98
N THR A 63 -10.61 -8.00 8.72
CA THR A 63 -10.50 -9.38 8.26
C THR A 63 -11.75 -10.17 8.69
N PRO A 64 -11.93 -11.42 8.23
CA PRO A 64 -13.01 -12.28 8.71
C PRO A 64 -13.03 -12.47 10.24
N GLU A 65 -11.89 -12.31 10.90
CA GLU A 65 -11.71 -12.45 12.35
C GLU A 65 -11.96 -11.15 13.13
N THR A 66 -12.03 -9.99 12.46
CA THR A 66 -12.24 -8.70 13.14
C THR A 66 -13.64 -8.64 13.79
N PRO A 67 -13.74 -8.37 15.11
CA PRO A 67 -15.03 -8.23 15.78
C PRO A 67 -15.88 -7.10 15.18
N ALA A 68 -17.18 -7.31 15.02
CA ALA A 68 -18.08 -6.32 14.42
C ALA A 68 -18.13 -4.98 15.18
N ALA A 69 -17.99 -5.01 16.51
CA ALA A 69 -17.89 -3.80 17.33
C ALA A 69 -16.61 -3.01 17.03
N GLU A 70 -15.50 -3.71 16.82
CA GLU A 70 -14.21 -3.11 16.48
C GLU A 70 -14.20 -2.56 15.05
N ARG A 71 -14.72 -3.32 14.08
CA ARG A 71 -14.97 -2.83 12.72
C ARG A 71 -15.77 -1.53 12.72
N ARG A 72 -16.91 -1.48 13.45
CA ARG A 72 -17.73 -0.26 13.53
C ARG A 72 -16.98 0.90 14.17
N ARG A 73 -16.26 0.65 15.27
CA ARG A 73 -15.47 1.67 15.98
C ARG A 73 -14.42 2.32 15.08
N TRP A 74 -13.69 1.52 14.32
CA TRP A 74 -12.55 2.02 13.54
C TRP A 74 -12.91 2.40 12.12
N LEU A 75 -13.82 1.70 11.45
CA LEU A 75 -14.08 1.88 10.02
C LEU A 75 -15.46 2.50 9.73
N GLY A 76 -16.39 2.44 10.68
CA GLY A 76 -17.77 2.83 10.43
C GLY A 76 -18.35 2.06 9.25
N ASP A 77 -18.78 2.80 8.23
CA ASP A 77 -19.31 2.27 6.97
C ASP A 77 -18.24 2.09 5.88
N CYS A 78 -17.03 2.60 6.09
CA CYS A 78 -15.93 2.42 5.16
C CYS A 78 -15.38 0.99 5.21
N ARG A 79 -14.85 0.50 4.09
CA ARG A 79 -14.20 -0.82 4.04
C ARG A 79 -12.77 -0.81 4.58
N ALA A 80 -12.11 0.35 4.52
CA ALA A 80 -10.77 0.56 5.02
C ALA A 80 -10.58 2.02 5.45
N ALA A 81 -9.50 2.29 6.20
CA ALA A 81 -9.03 3.64 6.47
C ALA A 81 -7.53 3.75 6.21
N ALA A 82 -7.10 4.90 5.72
CA ALA A 82 -5.70 5.22 5.48
C ALA A 82 -5.33 6.48 6.27
N TYR A 83 -4.30 6.37 7.09
CA TYR A 83 -3.80 7.45 7.93
C TYR A 83 -2.50 8.02 7.34
N VAL A 84 -2.43 9.35 7.25
CA VAL A 84 -1.25 10.09 6.82
C VAL A 84 -1.01 11.28 7.75
N GLU A 85 0.25 11.70 7.86
CA GLU A 85 0.59 12.90 8.63
C GLU A 85 0.20 14.17 7.87
N ARG A 86 -0.25 15.20 8.60
CA ARG A 86 -0.78 16.45 8.03
C ARG A 86 0.11 17.11 7.00
N HIS A 87 1.42 17.08 7.21
CA HIS A 87 2.38 17.71 6.30
C HIS A 87 2.48 17.00 4.94
N TRP A 88 1.94 15.78 4.79
CA TRP A 88 1.80 15.10 3.49
C TRP A 88 0.51 15.45 2.74
N LEU A 89 -0.49 16.03 3.40
CA LEU A 89 -1.78 16.31 2.77
C LEU A 89 -1.65 17.24 1.56
N GLU A 90 -0.84 18.29 1.67
CA GLU A 90 -0.60 19.21 0.55
C GLU A 90 -0.02 18.47 -0.65
N ARG A 91 1.01 17.64 -0.42
CA ARG A 91 1.63 16.79 -1.44
C ARG A 91 0.61 15.85 -2.09
N LEU A 92 -0.33 15.31 -1.30
CA LEU A 92 -1.37 14.46 -1.84
C LEU A 92 -2.33 15.18 -2.81
N SER A 93 -2.46 16.49 -2.67
CA SER A 93 -3.35 17.29 -3.51
C SER A 93 -2.71 17.81 -4.79
N VAL A 94 -1.37 17.85 -4.87
CA VAL A 94 -0.65 18.46 -6.00
C VAL A 94 0.18 17.49 -6.82
N GLU A 95 0.65 16.39 -6.24
CA GLU A 95 1.52 15.45 -6.95
C GLU A 95 0.71 14.52 -7.88
N THR A 96 1.43 13.91 -8.82
CA THR A 96 0.89 12.93 -9.75
C THR A 96 1.73 11.66 -9.65
N ILE A 97 1.08 10.50 -9.56
CA ILE A 97 1.72 9.19 -9.71
C ILE A 97 1.10 8.47 -10.91
N HIS A 98 1.77 7.41 -11.34
CA HIS A 98 1.34 6.60 -12.47
C HIS A 98 0.98 5.21 -11.99
N ARG A 99 -0.27 4.80 -12.25
CA ARG A 99 -0.74 3.43 -12.08
C ARG A 99 -0.55 2.69 -13.39
N TYR A 100 0.24 1.63 -13.34
CA TYR A 100 0.45 0.69 -14.44
C TYR A 100 -0.40 -0.54 -14.19
N GLU A 101 -1.17 -0.95 -15.19
CA GLU A 101 -1.85 -2.24 -15.16
C GLU A 101 -0.94 -3.31 -15.75
N LEU A 102 -0.82 -4.44 -15.04
CA LEU A 102 0.08 -5.54 -15.40
C LEU A 102 -0.71 -6.79 -15.80
N PRO A 103 -0.20 -7.61 -16.74
CA PRO A 103 -0.82 -8.86 -17.11
C PRO A 103 -0.76 -9.86 -15.95
N ALA A 104 -1.90 -10.38 -15.51
CA ALA A 104 -1.98 -11.25 -14.34
C ALA A 104 -1.30 -12.62 -14.51
N GLY A 105 -1.19 -13.12 -15.75
CA GLY A 105 -0.74 -14.50 -16.02
C GLY A 105 0.70 -14.83 -15.61
N ASP A 106 1.55 -13.82 -15.41
CA ASP A 106 2.96 -14.00 -15.02
C ASP A 106 3.20 -13.86 -13.51
N PHE A 107 2.14 -13.62 -12.73
CA PHE A 107 2.25 -13.33 -11.30
C PHE A 107 1.83 -14.51 -10.42
N GLU A 108 2.56 -14.70 -9.33
CA GLU A 108 2.28 -15.59 -8.20
C GLU A 108 1.58 -14.78 -7.10
N ASP A 109 0.45 -15.28 -6.58
CA ASP A 109 -0.20 -14.72 -5.38
C ASP A 109 0.65 -15.04 -4.15
N LEU A 110 0.75 -14.09 -3.23
CA LEU A 110 1.42 -14.29 -1.95
C LEU A 110 0.44 -14.57 -0.80
N ASP A 111 -0.87 -14.48 -1.04
CA ASP A 111 -1.91 -14.51 -0.01
C ASP A 111 -1.63 -13.49 1.12
N ASP A 112 -0.96 -12.37 0.78
CA ASP A 112 -0.49 -11.34 1.70
C ASP A 112 -1.00 -9.98 1.26
N ALA A 113 -2.14 -9.53 1.79
CA ALA A 113 -2.71 -8.20 1.57
C ALA A 113 -2.77 -7.78 0.08
N GLY A 114 -3.13 -8.72 -0.80
CA GLY A 114 -3.24 -8.49 -2.24
C GLY A 114 -1.92 -8.31 -2.97
N MET A 115 -0.79 -8.72 -2.38
CA MET A 115 0.53 -8.64 -2.98
C MET A 115 0.77 -9.79 -3.95
N TRP A 116 1.27 -9.46 -5.13
CA TRP A 116 1.60 -10.40 -6.20
C TRP A 116 3.03 -10.17 -6.67
N VAL A 117 3.70 -11.25 -7.10
CA VAL A 117 5.08 -11.15 -7.61
C VAL A 117 5.28 -11.91 -8.91
N ALA A 118 6.09 -11.34 -9.80
CA ALA A 118 6.59 -12.02 -10.99
C ALA A 118 8.12 -12.10 -10.95
N ARG A 119 8.67 -13.24 -11.39
CA ARG A 119 10.12 -13.49 -11.45
C ARG A 119 10.76 -13.07 -12.77
N ARG A 120 9.95 -12.65 -13.73
CA ARG A 120 10.37 -12.31 -15.09
C ARG A 120 10.04 -10.86 -15.39
N ARG A 121 10.64 -10.35 -16.47
CA ARG A 121 10.30 -9.03 -17.03
C ARG A 121 8.81 -8.98 -17.37
N VAL A 122 8.16 -7.90 -16.99
CA VAL A 122 6.73 -7.66 -17.25
C VAL A 122 6.55 -6.36 -18.05
N VAL A 123 5.74 -6.40 -19.10
CA VAL A 123 5.35 -5.22 -19.87
C VAL A 123 3.96 -4.78 -19.40
N PRO A 124 3.77 -3.53 -18.95
CA PRO A 124 2.45 -3.04 -18.56
C PRO A 124 1.52 -2.94 -19.77
N ILE A 125 0.24 -3.27 -19.56
CA ILE A 125 -0.80 -3.22 -20.61
C ILE A 125 -1.53 -1.88 -20.66
N ALA A 126 -1.48 -1.10 -19.58
CA ALA A 126 -2.02 0.25 -19.53
C ALA A 126 -1.28 1.12 -18.52
N ARG A 127 -1.34 2.44 -18.71
CA ARG A 127 -0.85 3.45 -17.76
C ARG A 127 -1.92 4.53 -17.56
N THR A 128 -2.22 4.84 -16.31
CA THR A 128 -3.10 5.96 -15.93
C THR A 128 -2.32 6.92 -15.04
N ALA A 129 -2.29 8.21 -15.38
CA ALA A 129 -1.82 9.24 -14.46
C ALA A 129 -2.93 9.54 -13.44
N ILE A 130 -2.56 9.56 -12.17
CA ILE A 130 -3.47 9.82 -11.05
C ILE A 130 -2.95 11.06 -10.35
N SER A 131 -3.83 12.05 -10.19
CA SER A 131 -3.60 13.26 -9.41
C SER A 131 -4.77 13.42 -8.45
N ARG A 132 -4.69 14.39 -7.52
CA ARG A 132 -5.77 14.64 -6.55
C ARG A 132 -6.11 13.39 -5.73
N PHE A 133 -5.09 12.79 -5.10
CA PHE A 133 -5.26 11.51 -4.38
C PHE A 133 -6.32 11.59 -3.28
N ASP A 134 -6.53 12.79 -2.72
CA ASP A 134 -7.60 13.10 -1.76
C ASP A 134 -8.99 12.63 -2.25
N ARG A 135 -9.20 12.57 -3.56
CA ARG A 135 -10.47 12.20 -4.19
C ARG A 135 -10.55 10.73 -4.60
N GLU A 136 -9.45 10.00 -4.54
CA GLU A 136 -9.38 8.62 -5.03
C GLU A 136 -9.79 7.57 -3.98
N PHE A 137 -9.81 7.94 -2.69
CA PHE A 137 -10.14 7.03 -1.59
C PHE A 137 -11.64 6.80 -1.42
N ALA A 138 -12.45 7.87 -1.44
CA ALA A 138 -13.89 7.75 -1.21
C ALA A 138 -14.62 6.84 -2.23
N PRO A 139 -14.34 6.89 -3.55
CA PRO A 139 -14.92 5.96 -4.52
C PRO A 139 -14.57 4.49 -4.27
N ARG A 140 -13.51 4.22 -3.49
CA ARG A 140 -13.07 2.87 -3.08
C ARG A 140 -13.61 2.48 -1.70
N GLY A 141 -14.48 3.29 -1.09
CA GLY A 141 -14.96 3.09 0.27
C GLY A 141 -13.84 3.17 1.31
N VAL A 142 -12.76 3.91 1.02
CA VAL A 142 -11.63 4.10 1.94
C VAL A 142 -11.70 5.50 2.54
N ASP A 143 -11.56 5.58 3.85
CA ASP A 143 -11.51 6.84 4.60
C ASP A 143 -10.07 7.36 4.69
N LEU A 144 -9.77 8.50 4.08
CA LEU A 144 -8.46 9.14 4.20
C LEU A 144 -8.45 10.05 5.45
N ARG A 145 -7.67 9.66 6.45
CA ARG A 145 -7.58 10.31 7.75
C ARG A 145 -6.25 11.02 7.91
N VAL A 146 -6.33 12.30 8.27
CA VAL A 146 -5.14 13.14 8.48
C VAL A 146 -4.90 13.30 9.97
N VAL A 147 -3.70 12.95 10.42
CA VAL A 147 -3.26 13.03 11.82
C VAL A 147 -2.02 13.90 11.96
N ASP A 148 -1.73 14.37 13.16
CA ASP A 148 -0.51 15.16 13.40
C ASP A 148 0.74 14.27 13.52
N SER A 149 0.57 13.02 13.98
CA SER A 149 1.62 11.99 14.03
C SER A 149 1.00 10.60 13.85
N LEU A 150 1.71 9.71 13.14
CA LEU A 150 1.32 8.31 13.02
C LEU A 150 1.67 7.47 14.26
N ARG A 151 2.60 7.94 15.11
CA ARG A 151 3.11 7.16 16.26
C ARG A 151 2.03 6.64 17.21
N PRO A 152 0.97 7.39 17.57
CA PRO A 152 -0.10 6.88 18.43
C PRO A 152 -0.85 5.67 17.86
N LEU A 153 -0.76 5.43 16.54
CA LEU A 153 -1.44 4.33 15.85
C LEU A 153 -0.71 2.99 15.99
N LYS A 154 0.43 2.92 16.69
CA LYS A 154 1.13 1.65 16.99
C LYS A 154 0.23 0.62 17.66
N ASN A 155 -0.68 1.06 18.52
CA ASN A 155 -1.64 0.19 19.21
C ASN A 155 -2.65 -0.48 18.28
N LEU A 156 -2.75 -0.06 17.01
CA LEU A 156 -3.61 -0.74 16.03
C LEU A 156 -3.13 -2.17 15.79
N TRP A 157 -1.83 -2.46 15.90
CA TRP A 157 -1.32 -3.83 15.75
C TRP A 157 -1.77 -4.78 16.86
N ASP A 158 -2.32 -4.27 17.95
CA ASP A 158 -2.92 -5.05 19.04
C ASP A 158 -4.45 -5.28 18.85
N THR A 159 -5.01 -4.81 17.73
CA THR A 159 -6.44 -4.95 17.39
C THR A 159 -6.71 -6.18 16.54
N GLY A 160 -7.99 -6.55 16.37
CA GLY A 160 -8.38 -7.59 15.42
C GLY A 160 -8.40 -7.15 13.95
N LEU A 161 -7.96 -5.92 13.63
CA LEU A 161 -7.89 -5.42 12.25
C LEU A 161 -6.64 -5.93 11.55
N HIS A 162 -6.68 -6.01 10.22
CA HIS A 162 -5.42 -5.98 9.47
C HIS A 162 -4.83 -4.57 9.57
N VAL A 163 -3.52 -4.48 9.82
CA VAL A 163 -2.79 -3.21 9.87
C VAL A 163 -1.57 -3.29 8.98
N SER A 164 -1.51 -2.42 7.98
CA SER A 164 -0.36 -2.29 7.08
C SER A 164 0.37 -0.97 7.32
N GLY A 165 1.66 -1.08 7.63
CA GLY A 165 2.56 0.05 7.82
C GLY A 165 3.52 0.22 6.66
N ILE A 166 3.42 1.31 5.90
CA ILE A 166 4.26 1.54 4.72
C ILE A 166 5.10 2.79 4.92
N ARG A 167 6.41 2.67 4.66
CA ARG A 167 7.39 3.77 4.74
C ARG A 167 7.44 4.48 6.10
N LEU A 168 7.05 3.80 7.19
CA LEU A 168 6.92 4.42 8.51
C LEU A 168 8.21 5.09 9.03
N ARG A 169 9.40 4.65 8.59
CA ARG A 169 10.67 5.35 8.88
C ARG A 169 10.74 6.81 8.37
N ASN A 170 9.85 7.20 7.45
CA ASN A 170 9.73 8.56 6.92
C ASN A 170 8.71 9.40 7.70
N ALA A 171 8.02 8.83 8.69
CA ALA A 171 7.12 9.55 9.57
C ALA A 171 7.91 10.44 10.55
N SER A 172 7.28 11.50 11.04
CA SER A 172 7.93 12.56 11.82
C SER A 172 8.63 12.05 13.08
N ASP A 173 8.03 11.08 13.78
CA ASP A 173 8.50 10.60 15.07
C ASP A 173 8.33 9.08 15.27
N TRP A 174 8.26 8.31 14.18
CA TRP A 174 8.10 6.86 14.26
C TRP A 174 9.39 6.17 14.69
N VAL A 175 9.38 5.65 15.91
CA VAL A 175 10.47 4.81 16.44
C VAL A 175 10.16 3.36 16.13
N GLN A 176 11.02 2.66 15.41
CA GLN A 176 10.89 1.21 15.23
C GLN A 176 11.26 0.52 16.54
N ASP A 177 10.39 -0.34 17.05
CA ASP A 177 10.72 -1.14 18.24
C ASP A 177 11.88 -2.07 17.86
N ARG A 178 12.93 -2.09 18.71
CA ARG A 178 14.18 -2.82 18.45
C ARG A 178 13.98 -4.32 18.48
#